data_AF-Q12WN1-F1
#
_entry.id   AF-Q12WN1-F1
#
_cell.length_a   1.000
_cell.length_b   1.000
_cell.length_c   1.000
_cell.angle_alpha   90.00
_cell.angle_beta   90.00
_cell.angle_gamma   90.00
#
_symmetry.space_group_name_H-M   'P 1'
#
loop_
_entity.id
_entity.type
_entity.pdbx_description
1 polymer ?
#
loop_
_entity_poly.entity_id
_entity_poly.type
_entity_poly.pdbx_seq_one_letter_code
_entity_poly.pdbx_strand_id
1 'polypeptide(L)'
;MLKMVVVTMIKIDGMESSSEAKTYAMTYLHNCRISNEYRKQLVNWVGTYLDESMLENIIAYKNSEHWEQPFESIKDEAENDLEIASLYASVSEHFNIDMMVFEGNLLSIFNILLSRMKHLDKKVIAH
;
A
#
# COMPACT_ATOMS: atom_id res chain seq x y z
N MET A 1 21.37 -0.05 22.39
CA MET A 1 20.19 0.72 22.85
C MET A 1 19.05 0.43 21.87
N LEU A 2 18.36 -0.71 22.03
CA LEU A 2 17.24 -1.14 21.20
C LEU A 2 15.95 -0.53 21.78
N LYS A 3 15.55 0.63 21.25
CA LYS A 3 14.27 1.29 21.62
C LYS A 3 13.40 1.68 20.43
N MET A 4 13.80 1.40 19.19
CA MET A 4 13.01 1.77 18.01
C MET A 4 12.06 0.69 17.47
N VAL A 5 12.25 -0.59 17.80
CA VAL A 5 11.49 -1.67 17.13
C VAL A 5 10.06 -1.82 17.69
N VAL A 6 9.80 -1.39 18.93
CA VAL A 6 8.48 -1.56 19.58
C VAL A 6 7.54 -0.37 19.31
N VAL A 7 8.06 0.79 18.86
CA VAL A 7 7.24 2.00 18.66
C VAL A 7 6.40 1.93 17.37
N THR A 8 6.78 1.10 16.41
CA THR A 8 6.13 1.05 15.08
C THR A 8 4.88 0.18 15.04
N MET A 9 4.77 -0.82 15.91
CA MET A 9 3.65 -1.78 15.96
C MET A 9 2.34 -1.14 16.45
N ILE A 10 2.41 -0.05 17.21
CA ILE A 10 1.24 0.55 17.91
C ILE A 10 0.61 1.71 17.12
N LYS A 11 1.31 2.30 16.14
CA LYS A 11 0.76 3.47 15.42
C LYS A 11 -0.19 3.13 14.29
N ILE A 12 -0.16 1.91 13.74
CA ILE A 12 -1.06 1.51 12.64
C ILE A 12 -2.50 1.33 13.15
N ASP A 13 -2.67 0.93 14.42
CA ASP A 13 -3.97 0.83 15.12
C ASP A 13 -4.57 2.21 15.49
N GLY A 14 -3.83 3.30 15.25
CA GLY A 14 -4.24 4.68 15.51
C GLY A 14 -4.08 5.64 14.32
N MET A 15 -3.78 5.13 13.12
CA MET A 15 -3.86 5.94 11.89
C MET A 15 -5.32 5.99 11.45
N GLU A 16 -5.97 7.12 11.74
CA GLU A 16 -7.41 7.27 11.52
C GLU A 16 -7.73 7.43 10.02
N SER A 17 -6.76 7.84 9.19
CA SER A 17 -6.94 8.11 7.75
C SER A 17 -5.83 7.54 6.85
N SER A 18 -6.16 7.25 5.58
CA SER A 18 -5.17 6.88 4.55
C SER A 18 -4.06 7.91 4.38
N SER A 19 -4.40 9.21 4.52
CA SER A 19 -3.48 10.32 4.34
C SER A 19 -2.32 10.28 5.34
N GLU A 20 -2.61 9.91 6.60
CA GLU A 20 -1.58 9.73 7.62
C GLU A 20 -0.67 8.54 7.30
N ALA A 21 -1.26 7.42 6.86
CA ALA A 21 -0.51 6.23 6.49
C ALA A 21 0.39 6.47 5.28
N LYS A 22 -0.13 7.14 4.24
CA LYS A 22 0.63 7.57 3.05
C LYS A 22 1.77 8.50 3.45
N THR A 23 1.49 9.52 4.26
CA THR A 23 2.51 10.49 4.71
C THR A 23 3.61 9.81 5.51
N TYR A 24 3.25 8.90 6.40
CA TYR A 24 4.20 8.11 7.17
C TYR A 24 5.06 7.22 6.26
N ALA A 25 4.46 6.48 5.34
CA ALA A 25 5.18 5.62 4.40
C ALA A 25 6.15 6.42 3.53
N MET A 26 5.72 7.56 2.98
CA MET A 26 6.58 8.46 2.22
C MET A 26 7.75 9.01 3.05
N THR A 27 7.50 9.38 4.30
CA THR A 27 8.55 9.86 5.21
C THR A 27 9.55 8.76 5.53
N TYR A 28 9.09 7.53 5.79
CA TYR A 28 9.97 6.38 6.00
C TYR A 28 10.82 6.11 4.76
N LEU A 29 10.19 6.05 3.58
CA LEU A 29 10.87 5.83 2.31
C LEU A 29 11.86 6.92 1.97
N HIS A 30 11.67 8.17 2.41
CA HIS A 30 12.64 9.23 2.19
C HIS A 30 13.89 9.08 3.08
N ASN A 31 13.72 8.60 4.32
CA ASN A 31 14.80 8.49 5.29
C ASN A 31 15.52 7.13 5.28
N CYS A 32 14.91 6.11 4.66
CA CYS A 32 15.51 4.78 4.57
C CYS A 32 16.73 4.77 3.65
N ARG A 33 17.73 3.94 3.98
CA ARG A 33 18.93 3.71 3.14
C ARG A 33 18.68 2.54 2.21
N ILE A 34 17.95 2.82 1.13
CA ILE A 34 17.71 1.90 0.02
C ILE A 34 18.13 2.51 -1.31
N SER A 35 18.32 1.67 -2.32
CA SER A 35 18.62 2.04 -3.70
C SER A 35 17.55 2.98 -4.26
N ASN A 36 17.97 3.87 -5.17
CA ASN A 36 17.05 4.85 -5.74
C ASN A 36 15.94 4.19 -6.57
N GLU A 37 16.25 3.10 -7.27
CA GLU A 37 15.25 2.41 -8.10
C GLU A 37 14.22 1.69 -7.22
N TYR A 38 14.66 0.95 -6.20
CA TYR A 38 13.73 0.31 -5.26
C TYR A 38 12.85 1.34 -4.53
N ARG A 39 13.45 2.45 -4.08
CA ARG A 39 12.70 3.56 -3.47
C ARG A 39 11.64 4.11 -4.42
N LYS A 40 11.98 4.33 -5.68
CA LYS A 40 11.07 4.83 -6.70
C LYS A 40 9.88 3.88 -6.90
N GLN A 41 10.11 2.57 -6.95
CA GLN A 41 9.03 1.59 -7.06
C GLN A 41 8.11 1.61 -5.83
N LEU A 42 8.67 1.62 -4.61
CA LEU A 42 7.87 1.71 -3.38
C LEU A 42 7.10 3.03 -3.26
N VAL A 43 7.69 4.15 -3.69
CA VAL A 43 7.01 5.45 -3.72
C VAL A 43 5.84 5.42 -4.70
N ASN A 44 6.01 4.82 -5.88
CA ASN A 44 4.92 4.64 -6.84
C ASN A 44 3.81 3.77 -6.25
N TRP A 45 4.16 2.64 -5.65
CA TRP A 45 3.20 1.75 -4.99
C TRP A 45 2.38 2.49 -3.93
N VAL A 46 3.05 3.24 -3.03
CA VAL A 46 2.39 4.06 -2.00
C VAL A 46 1.49 5.13 -2.62
N GLY A 47 1.93 5.76 -3.71
CA GLY A 47 1.15 6.77 -4.43
C GLY A 47 -0.11 6.21 -5.11
N THR A 48 -0.07 4.95 -5.55
CA THR A 48 -1.19 4.29 -6.21
C THR A 48 -2.18 3.71 -5.21
N TYR A 49 -1.70 2.96 -4.21
CA TYR A 49 -2.55 2.09 -3.39
C TYR A 49 -2.85 2.62 -1.98
N LEU A 50 -2.11 3.62 -1.49
CA LEU A 50 -2.41 4.30 -0.22
C LEU A 50 -2.99 5.71 -0.43
N ASP A 51 -3.34 6.07 -1.66
CA ASP A 51 -4.07 7.29 -1.99
C ASP A 51 -5.55 6.98 -2.20
N GLU A 52 -6.42 7.50 -1.34
CA GLU A 52 -7.86 7.25 -1.41
C GLU A 52 -8.46 7.67 -2.77
N SER A 53 -8.07 8.83 -3.30
CA SER A 53 -8.61 9.32 -4.56
C SER A 53 -8.16 8.48 -5.74
N MET A 54 -6.92 8.00 -5.77
CA MET A 54 -6.49 7.07 -6.82
C MET A 54 -7.20 5.72 -6.71
N LEU A 55 -7.34 5.19 -5.49
CA LEU A 55 -8.00 3.90 -5.29
C LEU A 55 -9.49 3.96 -5.67
N GLU A 56 -10.18 5.06 -5.35
CA GLU A 56 -11.55 5.33 -5.80
C GLU A 56 -11.66 5.36 -7.33
N ASN A 57 -10.72 6.02 -8.02
CA ASN A 57 -10.70 6.06 -9.48
C ASN A 57 -10.47 4.67 -10.10
N ILE A 58 -9.58 3.86 -9.53
CA ILE A 58 -9.32 2.49 -9.98
C ILE A 58 -10.59 1.62 -9.82
N ILE A 59 -11.25 1.72 -8.66
CA ILE A 59 -12.51 1.00 -8.40
C ILE A 59 -13.59 1.45 -9.39
N ALA A 60 -13.77 2.76 -9.58
CA ALA A 60 -14.75 3.30 -10.51
C ALA A 60 -14.53 2.80 -11.95
N TYR A 61 -13.27 2.79 -12.40
CA TYR A 61 -12.89 2.28 -13.72
C TYR A 61 -13.21 0.78 -13.87
N LYS A 62 -12.79 -0.06 -12.92
CA LYS A 62 -13.05 -1.51 -13.01
C LYS A 62 -14.54 -1.83 -12.93
N ASN A 63 -15.30 -1.05 -12.17
CA ASN A 63 -16.76 -1.14 -12.14
C ASN A 63 -17.39 -0.75 -13.49
N SER A 64 -16.91 0.32 -14.14
CA SER A 64 -17.42 0.71 -15.46
C SER A 64 -17.09 -0.28 -16.57
N GLU A 65 -15.98 -1.00 -16.43
CA GLU A 65 -15.56 -2.06 -17.37
C GLU A 65 -16.20 -3.43 -17.04
N HIS A 66 -17.19 -3.47 -16.12
CA HIS A 66 -17.93 -4.68 -15.75
C HIS A 66 -17.06 -5.88 -15.31
N TRP A 67 -15.99 -5.62 -14.58
CA TRP A 67 -15.17 -6.69 -14.00
C TRP A 67 -15.98 -7.51 -12.99
N GLU A 68 -15.84 -8.83 -13.00
CA GLU A 68 -16.61 -9.73 -12.14
C GLU A 68 -16.27 -9.55 -10.64
N GLN A 69 -15.00 -9.29 -10.33
CA GLN A 69 -14.50 -9.12 -8.97
C GLN A 69 -13.49 -7.95 -8.88
N PRO A 70 -13.97 -6.70 -8.98
CA PRO A 70 -13.11 -5.52 -9.10
C PRO A 70 -12.19 -5.37 -7.87
N PHE A 71 -12.69 -5.64 -6.67
CA PHE A 71 -11.91 -5.55 -5.43
C PHE A 71 -10.83 -6.64 -5.32
N GLU A 72 -11.11 -7.89 -5.71
CA GLU A 72 -10.10 -8.94 -5.67
C GLU A 72 -9.01 -8.68 -6.72
N SER A 73 -9.41 -8.25 -7.91
CA SER A 73 -8.45 -7.85 -8.94
C SER A 73 -7.54 -6.71 -8.50
N ILE A 74 -8.05 -5.69 -7.80
CA ILE A 74 -7.21 -4.59 -7.29
C ILE A 74 -6.24 -5.11 -6.22
N LYS A 75 -6.68 -6.06 -5.40
CA LYS A 75 -5.83 -6.68 -4.39
C LYS A 75 -4.70 -7.49 -5.04
N ASP A 76 -5.01 -8.31 -6.03
CA ASP A 76 -4.02 -9.08 -6.78
C ASP A 76 -3.00 -8.16 -7.49
N GLU A 77 -3.48 -7.06 -8.09
CA GLU A 77 -2.62 -6.04 -8.71
C GLU A 77 -1.67 -5.40 -7.69
N ALA A 78 -2.18 -5.00 -6.52
CA ALA A 78 -1.36 -4.40 -5.48
C ALA A 78 -0.30 -5.35 -4.91
N GLU A 79 -0.65 -6.64 -4.73
CA GLU A 79 0.27 -7.69 -4.28
C GLU A 79 1.38 -7.92 -5.33
N ASN A 80 1.00 -8.08 -6.60
CA ASN A 80 1.94 -8.29 -7.70
C ASN A 80 2.85 -7.08 -7.93
N ASP A 81 2.31 -5.85 -7.88
CA ASP A 81 3.11 -4.64 -8.04
C ASP A 81 4.12 -4.46 -6.90
N LEU A 82 3.78 -4.90 -5.68
CA LEU A 82 4.73 -4.88 -4.57
C LEU A 82 5.81 -5.94 -4.75
N GLU A 83 5.46 -7.15 -5.18
CA GLU A 83 6.44 -8.20 -5.51
C GLU A 83 7.42 -7.71 -6.60
N ILE A 84 6.91 -7.08 -7.66
CA ILE A 84 7.73 -6.47 -8.71
C ILE A 84 8.62 -5.37 -8.13
N ALA A 85 8.10 -4.51 -7.25
CA ALA A 85 8.89 -3.47 -6.59
C ALA A 85 10.06 -4.09 -5.81
N SER A 86 9.83 -5.18 -5.08
CA SER A 86 10.86 -5.90 -4.33
C SER A 86 11.96 -6.46 -5.23
N LEU A 87 11.70 -6.80 -6.50
CA LEU A 87 12.74 -7.26 -7.44
C LEU A 87 13.81 -6.19 -7.76
N TYR A 88 13.54 -4.92 -7.47
CA TYR A 88 14.52 -3.84 -7.62
C TYR A 88 15.40 -3.64 -6.39
N ALA A 89 15.15 -4.38 -5.31
CA ALA A 89 15.99 -4.40 -4.14
C ALA A 89 17.33 -5.08 -4.46
N SER A 90 18.41 -4.54 -3.92
CA SER A 90 19.70 -5.20 -3.87
C SER A 90 19.64 -6.42 -2.94
N VAL A 91 20.61 -7.31 -3.08
CA VAL A 91 20.74 -8.49 -2.22
C VAL A 91 20.74 -8.12 -0.73
N SER A 92 21.45 -7.05 -0.32
CA SER A 92 21.45 -6.61 1.08
C SER A 92 20.11 -6.07 1.56
N GLU A 93 19.31 -5.48 0.66
CA GLU A 93 17.99 -4.94 0.98
C GLU A 93 16.95 -6.06 1.11
N HIS A 94 17.06 -7.11 0.30
CA HIS A 94 16.22 -8.30 0.42
C HIS A 94 16.36 -9.00 1.77
N PHE A 95 17.52 -8.92 2.42
CA PHE A 95 17.73 -9.50 3.76
C PHE A 95 17.53 -8.49 4.89
N ASN A 96 17.07 -7.27 4.59
CA ASN A 96 16.77 -6.27 5.59
C ASN A 96 15.37 -6.51 6.18
N ILE A 97 15.34 -7.02 7.41
CA ILE A 97 14.09 -7.32 8.14
C ILE A 97 13.19 -6.08 8.25
N ASP A 98 13.77 -4.89 8.44
CA ASP A 98 12.97 -3.65 8.54
C ASP A 98 12.24 -3.35 7.22
N MET A 99 12.84 -3.71 6.07
CA MET A 99 12.19 -3.55 4.76
C MET A 99 11.11 -4.61 4.54
N MET A 100 11.36 -5.87 4.88
CA MET A 100 10.34 -6.93 4.80
C MET A 100 9.09 -6.58 5.63
N VAL A 101 9.31 -6.11 6.88
CA VAL A 101 8.22 -5.68 7.76
C VAL A 101 7.51 -4.46 7.19
N PHE A 102 8.24 -3.52 6.62
CA PHE A 102 7.66 -2.34 5.98
C PHE A 102 6.75 -2.71 4.80
N GLU A 103 7.20 -3.59 3.89
CA GLU A 103 6.39 -4.08 2.76
C GLU A 103 5.12 -4.81 3.23
N GLY A 104 5.23 -5.68 4.25
CA GLY A 104 4.05 -6.33 4.84
C GLY A 104 3.07 -5.33 5.46
N ASN A 105 3.56 -4.25 6.07
CA ASN A 105 2.71 -3.19 6.60
C ASN A 105 2.01 -2.40 5.48
N LEU A 106 2.68 -2.16 4.36
CA LEU A 106 2.08 -1.52 3.20
C LEU A 106 0.84 -2.30 2.72
N LEU A 107 0.96 -3.61 2.50
CA LEU A 107 -0.17 -4.46 2.12
C LEU A 107 -1.28 -4.48 3.18
N SER A 108 -0.90 -4.53 4.46
CA SER A 108 -1.88 -4.55 5.55
C SER A 108 -2.73 -3.28 5.58
N ILE A 109 -2.11 -2.11 5.43
CA ILE A 109 -2.79 -0.81 5.37
C ILE A 109 -3.67 -0.74 4.13
N PHE A 110 -3.14 -1.09 2.96
CA PHE A 110 -3.91 -1.13 1.73
C PHE A 110 -5.17 -2.01 1.86
N ASN A 111 -5.06 -3.21 2.43
CA ASN A 111 -6.20 -4.11 2.63
C ASN A 111 -7.27 -3.49 3.55
N ILE A 112 -6.87 -2.74 4.58
CA ILE A 112 -7.80 -1.99 5.43
C ILE A 112 -8.51 -0.91 4.62
N LEU A 113 -7.78 -0.12 3.82
CA LEU A 113 -8.35 0.93 2.98
C LEU A 113 -9.32 0.38 1.95
N LEU A 114 -8.90 -0.64 1.20
CA LEU A 114 -9.72 -1.29 0.18
C LEU A 114 -11.00 -1.89 0.79
N SER A 115 -10.91 -2.49 1.98
CA SER A 115 -12.08 -3.02 2.71
C SER A 115 -13.07 -1.92 3.10
N ARG A 116 -12.58 -0.76 3.56
CA ARG A 116 -13.42 0.40 3.87
C ARG A 116 -14.16 0.91 2.62
N MET A 117 -13.55 0.82 1.44
CA MET A 117 -14.13 1.26 0.16
C MET A 117 -15.12 0.28 -0.47
N LYS A 118 -15.30 -0.94 0.06
CA LYS A 118 -16.27 -1.92 -0.46
C LYS A 118 -17.71 -1.41 -0.53
N HIS A 119 -18.05 -0.36 0.22
CA HIS A 119 -19.35 0.29 0.11
C HIS A 119 -19.61 0.96 -1.25
N LEU A 120 -18.57 1.29 -2.02
CA LEU A 120 -18.67 1.88 -3.36
C LEU A 120 -19.25 0.89 -4.38
N ASP A 121 -19.11 -0.41 -4.15
CA ASP A 121 -19.71 -1.48 -4.96
C ASP A 121 -21.24 -1.40 -4.97
N LYS A 122 -21.83 -0.96 -3.85
CA LYS A 122 -23.28 -0.89 -3.66
C LYS A 122 -23.93 0.31 -4.36
N LYS A 123 -23.17 1.32 -4.78
CA LYS A 123 -23.71 2.51 -5.46
C LYS A 123 -24.10 2.24 -6.92
N VAL A 124 -23.54 1.21 -7.55
CA VAL A 124 -23.74 0.94 -8.98
C VAL A 124 -25.06 0.18 -9.26
N ILE A 125 -25.62 -0.52 -8.28
CA ILE A 125 -26.83 -1.36 -8.45
C ILE A 125 -28.13 -0.55 -8.35
N ALA A 126 -28.08 0.71 -7.93
CA ALA A 126 -29.27 1.54 -7.73
C ALA A 126 -29.60 2.41 -8.96
N HIS A 127 -29.69 1.86 -10.16
CA HIS A 127 -30.29 2.52 -11.35
C HIS A 127 -31.15 1.52 -12.12
#